data_AF-A0A3D8MR75-F1
#
_entry.id   AF-A0A3D8MR75-F1
#
_cell.length_a   1.000
_cell.length_b   1.000
_cell.length_c   1.000
_cell.angle_alpha   90.00
_cell.angle_beta   90.00
_cell.angle_gamma   90.00
#
_symmetry.space_group_name_H-M   'P 1'
#
loop_
_entity.id
_entity.type
_entity.pdbx_description
1 polymer ?
#
loop_
_entity_poly.entity_id
_entity_poly.type
_entity_poly.pdbx_seq_one_letter_code
_entity_poly.pdbx_strand_id
1 'polypeptide(L)'
;MNPRQLPTLLLATSALAFLLAGCSPASSHTRDSNSGNSPQFANDFAAAYTHLHLIGADADAFDCGCYYEEDGFDSFEQCMTRTSVSHADRNNVMRCTYNLILDLPPAPGGVHDYVIRYQRTDASYQYCKNLGADDCSGAESERQSDCRAPLVAEFEARPTDEASMRWLQLFDDAVMNAGCY
;
A
#
# COMPACT_ATOMS: atom_id res chain seq x y z
N MET A 1 43.04 38.21 -59.01
CA MET A 1 41.78 38.94 -58.73
C MET A 1 41.43 38.70 -57.27
N ASN A 2 41.34 39.78 -56.48
CA ASN A 2 40.82 39.84 -55.11
C ASN A 2 39.48 40.62 -55.20
N PRO A 3 38.66 40.80 -54.15
CA PRO A 3 38.19 39.93 -53.07
C PRO A 3 36.63 39.97 -52.98
N ARG A 4 36.02 39.23 -52.03
CA ARG A 4 34.91 39.72 -51.16
C ARG A 4 34.68 38.68 -50.04
N GLN A 5 35.30 38.88 -48.88
CA GLN A 5 34.70 39.54 -47.69
C GLN A 5 33.67 38.65 -46.95
N LEU A 6 34.17 37.80 -46.03
CA LEU A 6 34.06 37.87 -44.55
C LEU A 6 33.04 38.89 -43.96
N PRO A 7 32.53 38.77 -42.69
CA PRO A 7 33.23 38.15 -41.54
C PRO A 7 32.40 37.50 -40.39
N THR A 8 33.13 36.83 -39.48
CA THR A 8 33.03 36.80 -37.99
C THR A 8 31.79 36.19 -37.30
N LEU A 9 31.85 35.52 -36.14
CA LEU A 9 32.65 35.62 -34.89
C LEU A 9 32.63 34.22 -34.20
N LEU A 10 33.77 33.63 -33.75
CA LEU A 10 34.37 33.69 -32.38
C LEU A 10 33.53 32.94 -31.30
N LEU A 11 34.01 32.17 -30.31
CA LEU A 11 35.26 31.80 -29.59
C LEU A 11 35.02 30.37 -29.00
N ALA A 12 35.93 29.39 -29.03
CA ALA A 12 37.18 29.21 -28.26
C ALA A 12 37.02 28.95 -26.73
N THR A 13 37.26 27.68 -26.34
CA THR A 13 38.20 27.17 -25.29
C THR A 13 38.08 27.70 -23.84
N SER A 14 38.18 26.92 -22.75
CA SER A 14 39.26 25.97 -22.37
C SER A 14 38.91 25.20 -21.08
N ALA A 15 39.61 24.09 -20.85
CA ALA A 15 39.60 23.24 -19.67
C ALA A 15 40.21 23.87 -18.39
N LEU A 16 39.93 23.28 -17.22
CA LEU A 16 40.96 22.99 -16.22
C LEU A 16 40.50 21.93 -15.21
N ALA A 17 41.38 20.96 -14.95
CA ALA A 17 41.28 19.95 -13.90
C ALA A 17 42.02 20.42 -12.63
N PHE A 18 41.59 19.95 -11.46
CA PHE A 18 42.42 19.86 -10.26
C PHE A 18 42.07 18.59 -9.46
N LEU A 19 43.06 17.71 -9.33
CA LEU A 19 43.13 16.61 -8.37
C LEU A 19 44.21 16.97 -7.35
N LEU A 20 43.92 16.83 -6.04
CA LEU A 20 44.65 16.00 -5.05
C LEU A 20 44.51 16.50 -3.59
N ALA A 21 44.14 15.51 -2.75
CA ALA A 21 44.52 15.28 -1.34
C ALA A 21 43.90 16.13 -0.20
N GLY A 22 43.13 15.43 0.65
CA GLY A 22 42.81 15.82 2.03
C GLY A 22 42.07 14.70 2.77
N CYS A 23 42.79 13.80 3.44
CA CYS A 23 42.23 12.91 4.45
C CYS A 23 41.78 13.76 5.65
N SER A 24 40.49 13.73 5.97
CA SER A 24 39.93 14.04 7.29
C SER A 24 38.58 13.33 7.38
N PRO A 25 38.21 12.86 8.58
CA PRO A 25 37.18 11.86 8.77
C PRO A 25 35.87 12.38 8.19
N ALA A 26 35.13 11.51 7.51
CA ALA A 26 33.72 11.77 7.26
C ALA A 26 33.12 12.05 8.64
N SER A 27 32.87 13.34 8.88
CA SER A 27 32.16 13.84 10.03
C SER A 27 30.96 12.94 10.22
N SER A 28 30.80 12.47 11.45
CA SER A 28 29.54 12.01 11.98
C SER A 28 28.52 13.13 11.75
N HIS A 29 27.91 13.17 10.56
CA HIS A 29 26.55 13.64 10.42
C HIS A 29 25.73 12.63 11.19
N THR A 30 25.56 12.94 12.47
CA THR A 30 24.31 12.82 13.20
C THR A 30 23.17 12.54 12.23
N ARG A 31 22.88 11.25 12.12
CA ARG A 31 21.72 10.68 11.46
C ARG A 31 20.52 10.95 12.37
N ASP A 32 20.25 12.23 12.62
CA ASP A 32 19.13 12.71 13.42
C ASP A 32 18.24 13.55 12.52
N SER A 33 17.41 12.82 11.78
CA SER A 33 16.12 13.26 11.26
C SER A 33 15.43 11.98 10.81
N ASN A 34 14.62 11.40 11.68
CA ASN A 34 13.60 10.43 11.27
C ASN A 34 12.67 11.17 10.30
N SER A 35 12.99 11.12 9.01
CA SER A 35 12.20 11.69 7.92
C SER A 35 11.08 10.75 7.45
N GLY A 36 10.87 9.65 8.16
CA GLY A 36 9.89 8.62 7.85
C GLY A 36 8.65 8.69 8.71
N ASN A 37 7.72 7.79 8.47
CA ASN A 37 6.53 7.64 9.29
C ASN A 37 6.83 7.03 10.66
N SER A 38 5.96 7.28 11.64
CA SER A 38 6.09 6.63 12.95
C SER A 38 5.79 5.12 12.84
N PRO A 39 6.42 4.26 13.66
CA PRO A 39 6.11 2.82 13.69
C PRO A 39 4.63 2.51 13.94
N GLN A 40 3.97 3.31 14.79
CA GLN A 40 2.55 3.14 15.07
C GLN A 40 1.71 3.40 13.82
N PHE A 41 1.97 4.52 13.11
CA PHE A 41 1.26 4.81 11.88
C PHE A 41 1.53 3.76 10.79
N ALA A 42 2.79 3.32 10.65
CA ALA A 42 3.15 2.29 9.69
C ALA A 42 2.40 0.98 9.95
N ASN A 43 2.27 0.58 11.22
CA ASN A 43 1.49 -0.59 11.61
C ASN A 43 0.00 -0.41 11.29
N ASP A 44 -0.59 0.73 11.68
CA ASP A 44 -2.03 0.97 11.51
C ASP A 44 -2.43 1.06 10.04
N PHE A 45 -1.61 1.74 9.23
CA PHE A 45 -1.83 1.83 7.79
C PHE A 45 -1.60 0.48 7.09
N ALA A 46 -0.52 -0.25 7.42
CA ALA A 46 -0.28 -1.57 6.85
C ALA A 46 -1.40 -2.57 7.18
N ALA A 47 -1.90 -2.54 8.42
CA ALA A 47 -3.03 -3.37 8.83
C ALA A 47 -4.30 -3.02 8.07
N ALA A 48 -4.61 -1.72 7.96
CA ALA A 48 -5.77 -1.24 7.21
C ALA A 48 -5.72 -1.65 5.73
N TYR A 49 -4.61 -1.32 5.07
CA TYR A 49 -4.45 -1.59 3.65
C TYR A 49 -4.43 -3.10 3.36
N THR A 50 -3.72 -3.90 4.17
CA THR A 50 -3.70 -5.37 4.02
C THR A 50 -5.09 -5.97 4.18
N HIS A 51 -5.86 -5.52 5.19
CA HIS A 51 -7.23 -6.01 5.38
C HIS A 51 -8.10 -5.69 4.16
N LEU A 52 -8.09 -4.44 3.70
CA LEU A 52 -8.90 -4.00 2.56
C LEU A 52 -8.51 -4.69 1.25
N HIS A 53 -7.22 -4.98 1.06
CA HIS A 53 -6.74 -5.69 -0.12
C HIS A 53 -7.16 -7.17 -0.12
N LEU A 54 -7.27 -7.79 1.06
CA LEU A 54 -7.57 -9.21 1.19
C LEU A 54 -9.03 -9.51 1.52
N ILE A 55 -9.87 -8.49 1.72
CA ILE A 55 -11.27 -8.65 2.13
C ILE A 55 -12.13 -9.35 1.08
N GLY A 56 -11.76 -9.23 -0.20
CA GLY A 56 -12.38 -9.98 -1.30
C GLY A 56 -12.07 -11.47 -1.19
N ALA A 57 -10.80 -11.83 -1.00
CA ALA A 57 -10.41 -13.22 -0.80
C ALA A 57 -11.00 -13.83 0.49
N ASP A 58 -11.19 -13.02 1.54
CA ASP A 58 -11.91 -13.46 2.75
C ASP A 58 -13.40 -13.75 2.48
N ALA A 59 -14.03 -13.00 1.58
CA ALA A 59 -15.40 -13.26 1.15
C ALA A 59 -15.48 -14.51 0.27
N ASP A 60 -14.59 -14.64 -0.71
CA ASP A 60 -14.53 -15.80 -1.59
C ASP A 60 -14.29 -17.08 -0.77
N ALA A 61 -13.42 -17.02 0.25
CA ALA A 61 -13.19 -18.15 1.15
C ALA A 61 -14.43 -18.52 1.97
N PHE A 62 -15.21 -17.53 2.43
CA PHE A 62 -16.48 -17.79 3.12
C PHE A 62 -17.50 -18.47 2.19
N ASP A 63 -17.72 -17.91 0.99
CA ASP A 63 -18.65 -18.47 0.02
C ASP A 63 -18.23 -19.90 -0.40
N CYS A 64 -16.94 -20.11 -0.67
CA CYS A 64 -16.36 -21.44 -0.93
C CYS A 64 -16.66 -22.42 0.21
N GLY A 65 -16.48 -21.98 1.47
CA GLY A 65 -16.78 -22.80 2.63
C GLY A 65 -18.24 -23.24 2.71
N CYS A 66 -19.16 -22.37 2.29
CA CYS A 66 -20.60 -22.64 2.30
C CYS A 66 -21.09 -23.46 1.11
N TYR A 67 -20.47 -23.33 -0.07
CA TYR A 67 -21.01 -23.85 -1.33
C TYR A 67 -20.00 -24.72 -2.11
N TYR A 68 -18.98 -25.28 -1.47
CA TYR A 68 -17.88 -26.00 -2.15
C TYR A 68 -18.33 -27.08 -3.15
N GLU A 69 -19.41 -27.83 -2.85
CA GLU A 69 -19.94 -28.86 -3.76
C GLU A 69 -20.58 -28.24 -5.00
N GLU A 70 -21.28 -27.11 -4.84
CA GLU A 70 -21.93 -26.37 -5.93
C GLU A 70 -20.89 -25.68 -6.82
N ASP A 71 -19.79 -25.24 -6.24
CA ASP A 71 -18.64 -24.64 -6.94
C ASP A 71 -17.73 -25.69 -7.62
N GLY A 72 -18.04 -26.98 -7.47
CA GLY A 72 -17.36 -28.08 -8.15
C GLY A 72 -16.07 -28.55 -7.48
N PHE A 73 -15.90 -28.28 -6.19
CA PHE A 73 -14.81 -28.82 -5.38
C PHE A 73 -15.19 -30.19 -4.78
N ASP A 74 -14.21 -31.08 -4.69
CA ASP A 74 -14.36 -32.42 -4.11
C ASP A 74 -14.47 -32.40 -2.57
N SER A 75 -14.02 -31.31 -1.93
CA SER A 75 -14.08 -31.14 -0.47
C SER A 75 -13.95 -29.67 -0.05
N PHE A 76 -14.46 -29.37 1.14
CA PHE A 76 -14.24 -28.11 1.84
C PHE A 76 -12.74 -27.73 1.92
N GLU A 77 -11.86 -28.68 2.24
CA GLU A 77 -10.42 -28.42 2.38
C GLU A 77 -9.79 -28.00 1.05
N GLN A 78 -10.18 -28.64 -0.06
CA GLN A 78 -9.71 -28.26 -1.40
C GLN A 78 -10.19 -26.85 -1.77
N CYS A 79 -11.45 -26.52 -1.45
CA CYS A 79 -12.05 -25.20 -1.64
C CYS A 79 -11.26 -24.12 -0.89
N MET A 80 -11.13 -24.29 0.43
CA MET A 80 -10.43 -23.34 1.30
C MET A 80 -8.96 -23.16 0.91
N THR A 81 -8.27 -24.23 0.51
CA THR A 81 -6.87 -24.14 0.05
C THR A 81 -6.73 -23.28 -1.20
N ARG A 82 -7.76 -23.21 -2.04
CA ARG A 82 -7.77 -22.44 -3.29
C ARG A 82 -8.14 -20.96 -3.10
N THR A 83 -9.04 -20.67 -2.17
CA THR A 83 -9.63 -19.33 -2.02
C THR A 83 -9.13 -18.57 -0.80
N SER A 84 -8.65 -19.26 0.24
CA SER A 84 -8.15 -18.59 1.44
C SER A 84 -6.71 -18.12 1.30
N VAL A 85 -6.43 -16.97 1.89
CA VAL A 85 -5.06 -16.45 2.04
C VAL A 85 -4.50 -16.93 3.37
N SER A 86 -3.37 -17.64 3.32
CA SER A 86 -2.75 -18.21 4.52
C SER A 86 -2.35 -17.13 5.53
N HIS A 87 -2.32 -17.48 6.81
CA HIS A 87 -1.80 -16.57 7.85
C HIS A 87 -0.35 -16.14 7.59
N ALA A 88 0.47 -17.01 7.00
CA ALA A 88 1.84 -16.69 6.66
C ALA A 88 1.91 -15.62 5.57
N ASP A 89 1.07 -15.72 4.54
CA ASP A 89 1.02 -14.75 3.44
C ASP A 89 0.47 -13.41 3.91
N ARG A 90 -0.61 -13.41 4.71
CA ARG A 90 -1.12 -12.19 5.36
C ARG A 90 -0.03 -11.46 6.15
N ASN A 91 0.75 -12.19 6.94
CA ASN A 91 1.85 -11.62 7.71
C ASN A 91 3.00 -11.13 6.82
N ASN A 92 3.28 -11.81 5.70
CA ASN A 92 4.29 -11.37 4.74
C ASN A 92 3.89 -10.06 4.07
N VAL A 93 2.65 -9.96 3.59
CA VAL A 93 2.07 -8.75 3.00
C VAL A 93 2.14 -7.58 3.98
N MET A 94 1.64 -7.79 5.20
CA MET A 94 1.64 -6.75 6.26
C MET A 94 3.06 -6.29 6.57
N ARG A 95 4.01 -7.22 6.76
CA ARG A 95 5.40 -6.87 7.06
C ARG A 95 6.07 -6.13 5.90
N CYS A 96 5.77 -6.51 4.67
CA CYS A 96 6.30 -5.85 3.48
C CYS A 96 5.81 -4.40 3.41
N THR A 97 4.49 -4.18 3.52
CA THR A 97 3.91 -2.83 3.54
C THR A 97 4.39 -2.00 4.73
N TYR A 98 4.44 -2.56 5.94
CA TYR A 98 4.96 -1.90 7.14
C TYR A 98 6.36 -1.32 6.91
N ASN A 99 7.29 -2.12 6.38
CA ASN A 99 8.66 -1.68 6.14
C ASN A 99 8.72 -0.56 5.10
N LEU A 100 7.94 -0.65 4.02
CA LEU A 100 7.89 0.42 3.01
C LEU A 100 7.38 1.74 3.60
N ILE A 101 6.35 1.70 4.45
CA ILE A 101 5.76 2.93 5.02
C ILE A 101 6.76 3.66 5.94
N LEU A 102 7.60 2.92 6.66
CA LEU A 102 8.66 3.52 7.48
C LEU A 102 9.63 4.35 6.64
N ASP A 103 9.93 3.91 5.41
CA ASP A 103 10.91 4.54 4.52
C ASP A 103 10.29 5.61 3.61
N LEU A 104 8.96 5.65 3.49
CA LEU A 104 8.24 6.69 2.76
C LEU A 104 8.33 8.05 3.48
N PRO A 105 8.19 9.18 2.74
CA PRO A 105 8.02 10.49 3.34
C PRO A 105 6.87 10.50 4.36
N PRO A 106 6.86 11.44 5.32
CA PRO A 106 5.81 11.51 6.32
C PRO A 106 4.45 11.68 5.65
N ALA A 107 3.48 10.88 6.07
CA ALA A 107 2.13 10.90 5.53
C ALA A 107 1.46 12.26 5.83
N PRO A 108 0.80 12.86 4.85
CA PRO A 108 0.02 14.08 5.06
C PRO A 108 -1.27 13.78 5.84
N GLY A 109 -1.89 14.82 6.39
CA GLY A 109 -3.07 14.71 7.26
C GLY A 109 -4.23 13.90 6.65
N GLY A 110 -4.50 14.04 5.35
CA GLY A 110 -5.59 13.30 4.70
C GLY A 110 -5.37 11.77 4.66
N VAL A 111 -4.12 11.30 4.72
CA VAL A 111 -3.78 9.87 4.85
C VAL A 111 -3.97 9.40 6.30
N HIS A 112 -3.64 10.23 7.29
CA HIS A 112 -3.96 9.93 8.68
C HIS A 112 -5.48 9.83 8.91
N ASP A 113 -6.24 10.78 8.38
CA ASP A 113 -7.70 10.79 8.47
C ASP A 113 -8.31 9.56 7.79
N TYR A 114 -7.71 9.10 6.68
CA TYR A 114 -8.10 7.88 6.00
C TYR A 114 -7.98 6.64 6.91
N VAL A 115 -6.85 6.48 7.61
CA VAL A 115 -6.67 5.37 8.58
C VAL A 115 -7.69 5.45 9.71
N ILE A 116 -7.97 6.65 10.22
CA ILE A 116 -8.96 6.85 11.29
C ILE A 116 -10.38 6.49 10.83
N ARG A 117 -10.75 6.87 9.59
CA ARG A 117 -12.06 6.49 9.02
C ARG A 117 -12.16 4.97 8.85
N TYR A 118 -11.12 4.34 8.32
CA TYR A 118 -11.06 2.88 8.21
C TYR A 118 -11.27 2.21 9.58
N GLN A 119 -10.55 2.62 10.62
CA GLN A 119 -10.66 2.00 11.95
C GLN A 119 -12.09 2.08 12.52
N ARG A 120 -12.80 3.19 12.27
CA ARG A 120 -14.20 3.35 12.67
C ARG A 120 -15.12 2.42 11.90
N THR A 121 -14.92 2.30 10.60
CA THR A 121 -15.76 1.46 9.73
C THR A 121 -15.47 -0.03 9.93
N ASP A 122 -14.22 -0.42 10.19
CA ASP A 122 -13.85 -1.79 10.55
C ASP A 122 -14.55 -2.23 11.84
N ALA A 123 -14.61 -1.38 12.86
CA ALA A 123 -15.36 -1.69 14.08
C ALA A 123 -16.85 -1.98 13.79
N SER A 124 -17.47 -1.21 12.90
CA SER A 124 -18.84 -1.48 12.44
C SER A 124 -18.96 -2.78 11.65
N TYR A 125 -17.99 -3.07 10.78
CA TYR A 125 -17.92 -4.32 10.02
C TYR A 125 -17.80 -5.55 10.94
N GLN A 126 -16.88 -5.54 11.90
CA GLN A 126 -16.69 -6.63 12.85
C GLN A 126 -17.94 -6.85 13.72
N TYR A 127 -18.57 -5.76 14.18
CA TYR A 127 -19.84 -5.85 14.90
C TYR A 127 -20.93 -6.50 14.02
N CYS A 128 -20.99 -6.11 12.75
CA CYS A 128 -21.92 -6.68 11.79
C CYS A 128 -21.65 -8.17 11.57
N LYS A 129 -20.42 -8.61 11.25
CA LYS A 129 -20.10 -10.04 10.99
C LYS A 129 -20.53 -10.97 12.12
N ASN A 130 -20.34 -10.57 13.38
CA ASN A 130 -20.52 -11.43 14.56
C ASN A 130 -21.98 -11.84 14.88
N LEU A 131 -22.95 -11.51 14.02
CA LEU A 131 -24.38 -11.76 14.26
C LEU A 131 -24.91 -13.10 13.68
N GLY A 132 -24.12 -13.85 12.89
CA GLY A 132 -24.64 -15.05 12.20
C GLY A 132 -23.61 -15.94 11.48
N ALA A 133 -22.33 -15.90 11.87
CA ALA A 133 -21.20 -16.43 11.09
C ALA A 133 -21.21 -17.94 10.74
N ASP A 134 -22.09 -18.74 11.38
CA ASP A 134 -22.18 -20.19 11.16
C ASP A 134 -23.32 -20.60 10.19
N ASP A 135 -24.09 -19.65 9.67
CA ASP A 135 -25.16 -19.91 8.69
C ASP A 135 -24.62 -19.82 7.25
N CYS A 136 -24.99 -20.77 6.40
CA CYS A 136 -24.66 -20.79 4.97
C CYS A 136 -25.88 -20.51 4.10
N SER A 137 -26.83 -19.72 4.61
CA SER A 137 -27.99 -19.28 3.83
C SER A 137 -27.61 -18.14 2.88
N GLY A 138 -28.36 -18.00 1.78
CA GLY A 138 -28.23 -16.86 0.88
C GLY A 138 -28.45 -15.51 1.59
N ALA A 139 -29.29 -15.49 2.64
CA ALA A 139 -29.51 -14.29 3.46
C ALA A 139 -28.27 -13.93 4.30
N GLU A 140 -27.50 -14.90 4.77
CA GLU A 140 -26.25 -14.66 5.50
C GLU A 140 -25.14 -14.16 4.56
N SER A 141 -25.02 -14.72 3.36
CA SER A 141 -24.07 -14.21 2.35
C SER A 141 -24.41 -12.78 1.92
N GLU A 142 -25.69 -12.47 1.68
CA GLU A 142 -26.16 -11.09 1.40
C GLU A 142 -25.82 -10.15 2.56
N ARG A 143 -26.11 -10.57 3.79
CA ARG A 143 -25.80 -9.78 4.99
C ARG A 143 -24.30 -9.52 5.15
N GLN A 144 -23.43 -10.51 4.92
CA GLN A 144 -21.98 -10.29 4.99
C GLN A 144 -21.48 -9.36 3.88
N SER A 145 -22.07 -9.44 2.69
CA SER A 145 -21.82 -8.48 1.62
C SER A 145 -22.22 -7.06 2.02
N ASP A 146 -23.41 -6.89 2.62
CA ASP A 146 -23.90 -5.61 3.14
C ASP A 146 -23.03 -5.08 4.29
N CYS A 147 -22.54 -5.95 5.17
CA CYS A 147 -21.60 -5.59 6.22
C CYS A 147 -20.29 -5.05 5.63
N ARG A 148 -19.80 -5.66 4.55
CA ARG A 148 -18.53 -5.31 3.89
C ARG A 148 -18.63 -4.01 3.07
N ALA A 149 -19.78 -3.73 2.47
CA ALA A 149 -19.94 -2.63 1.51
C ALA A 149 -19.49 -1.25 2.06
N PRO A 150 -19.84 -0.82 3.30
CA PRO A 150 -19.35 0.44 3.85
C PRO A 150 -17.83 0.49 3.99
N LEU A 151 -17.20 -0.64 4.33
CA LEU A 151 -15.75 -0.72 4.51
C LEU A 151 -15.02 -0.57 3.16
N VAL A 152 -15.53 -1.20 2.11
CA VAL A 152 -15.02 -1.04 0.73
C VAL A 152 -15.25 0.38 0.22
N ALA A 153 -16.42 0.96 0.49
CA ALA A 153 -16.71 2.34 0.08
C ALA A 153 -15.74 3.36 0.71
N GLU A 154 -15.35 3.16 1.98
CA GLU A 154 -14.34 4.01 2.63
C GLU A 154 -12.93 3.81 2.04
N PHE A 155 -12.59 2.60 1.60
CA PHE A 155 -11.34 2.34 0.89
C PHE A 155 -11.29 3.09 -0.45
N GLU A 156 -12.39 3.05 -1.21
CA GLU A 156 -12.51 3.69 -2.51
C GLU A 156 -12.63 5.23 -2.42
N ALA A 157 -13.11 5.74 -1.29
CA ALA A 157 -13.17 7.16 -0.97
C ALA A 157 -11.76 7.71 -0.71
N ARG A 158 -11.03 7.93 -1.81
CA ARG A 158 -9.69 8.52 -1.77
C ARG A 158 -9.71 9.91 -1.12
N PRO A 159 -8.64 10.31 -0.41
CA PRO A 159 -8.47 11.68 0.07
C PRO A 159 -8.66 12.69 -1.07
N THR A 160 -9.30 13.82 -0.77
CA THR A 160 -9.58 14.85 -1.78
C THR A 160 -8.43 15.83 -1.97
N ASP A 161 -7.43 15.84 -1.08
CA ASP A 161 -6.26 16.70 -1.17
C ASP A 161 -5.13 16.08 -2.00
N GLU A 162 -4.47 16.92 -2.80
CA GLU A 162 -3.43 16.50 -3.75
C GLU A 162 -2.23 15.84 -3.08
N ALA A 163 -1.85 16.31 -1.89
CA ALA A 163 -0.70 15.77 -1.17
C ALA A 163 -0.94 14.32 -0.74
N SER A 164 -2.12 14.04 -0.16
CA SER A 164 -2.51 12.69 0.23
C SER A 164 -2.68 11.76 -0.96
N MET A 165 -3.26 12.25 -2.06
CA MET A 165 -3.37 11.49 -3.31
C MET A 165 -1.99 11.09 -3.85
N ARG A 166 -1.04 12.02 -3.88
CA ARG A 166 0.32 11.75 -4.33
C ARG A 166 1.06 10.79 -3.39
N TRP A 167 0.85 10.93 -2.09
CA TRP A 167 1.45 10.01 -1.11
C TRP A 167 0.94 8.59 -1.30
N LEU A 168 -0.38 8.41 -1.49
CA LEU A 168 -0.97 7.10 -1.76
C LEU A 168 -0.47 6.49 -3.07
N GLN A 169 -0.29 7.30 -4.13
CA GLN A 169 0.32 6.83 -5.38
C GLN A 169 1.76 6.36 -5.18
N LEU A 170 2.58 7.11 -4.44
CA LEU A 170 3.95 6.70 -4.11
C LEU A 170 3.97 5.41 -3.31
N PHE A 171 3.03 5.25 -2.37
CA PHE A 171 2.86 4.01 -1.64
C PHE A 171 2.49 2.87 -2.59
N ASP A 172 1.40 2.98 -3.36
CA ASP A 172 0.95 1.96 -4.31
C ASP A 172 2.08 1.52 -5.25
N ASP A 173 2.83 2.47 -5.83
CA ASP A 173 4.00 2.19 -6.66
C ASP A 173 5.09 1.41 -5.89
N ALA A 174 5.38 1.80 -4.65
CA ALA A 174 6.36 1.11 -3.81
C ALA A 174 5.92 -0.33 -3.51
N VAL A 175 4.64 -0.55 -3.22
CA VAL A 175 4.13 -1.89 -2.89
C VAL A 175 4.15 -2.82 -4.10
N MET A 176 3.77 -2.31 -5.28
CA MET A 176 3.84 -3.05 -6.53
C MET A 176 5.28 -3.39 -6.93
N ASN A 177 6.21 -2.42 -6.80
CA ASN A 177 7.61 -2.64 -7.13
C ASN A 177 8.32 -3.62 -6.17
N ALA A 178 7.90 -3.65 -4.91
CA ALA A 178 8.40 -4.59 -3.92
C ALA A 178 7.81 -6.01 -4.08
N GLY A 179 6.73 -6.16 -4.86
CA GLY A 179 6.01 -7.42 -4.98
C GLY A 179 5.41 -7.88 -3.66
N CYS A 180 4.85 -6.95 -2.86
CA CYS A 180 4.22 -7.35 -1.60
C CYS A 180 2.90 -8.09 -1.82
N TYR A 181 2.25 -7.91 -2.97
CA TYR A 181 1.01 -8.57 -3.40
C TYR A 181 1.27 -9.46 -4.62
#